data_AF-A0A959PLN5-F1
#
_entry.id   AF-A0A959PLN5-F1
#
_cell.length_a   1.000
_cell.length_b   1.000
_cell.length_c   1.000
_cell.angle_alpha   90.00
_cell.angle_beta   90.00
_cell.angle_gamma   90.00
#
_symmetry.space_group_name_H-M   'P 1'
#
loop_
_entity.id
_entity.type
_entity.pdbx_description
1 polymer ?
#
loop_
_entity_poly.entity_id
_entity_poly.type
_entity_poly.pdbx_seq_one_letter_code
_entity_poly.pdbx_strand_id
1 'polypeptide(L)'
;MILLIRRAVSHLFRGSWIYIQAILFLGALLPHAAQAIGNEPPYVLEILKHSQTLNVLRGDHVERTFYVSVGRGGDGDKRKLGDKLTPTGVYRIVDFND
;
A
#
# COMPACT_ATOMS: atom_id res chain seq x y z
N MET A 1 -35.00 54.38 37.33
CA MET A 1 -34.28 53.24 37.95
C MET A 1 -34.06 52.13 36.91
N ILE A 2 -33.28 52.40 35.85
CA ILE A 2 -33.04 51.47 34.71
C ILE A 2 -31.53 51.32 34.43
N LEU A 3 -30.67 51.96 35.22
CA LEU A 3 -29.23 52.02 34.95
C LEU A 3 -28.37 50.94 35.65
N LEU A 4 -28.97 50.01 36.40
CA LEU A 4 -28.23 49.02 37.19
C LEU A 4 -28.18 47.61 36.58
N ILE A 5 -28.81 47.37 35.42
CA ILE A 5 -28.91 46.02 34.80
C ILE A 5 -28.04 45.90 33.54
N ARG A 6 -27.10 46.83 33.29
CA ARG A 6 -26.18 46.72 32.14
C ARG A 6 -24.76 46.30 32.48
N ARG A 7 -24.43 46.06 33.75
CA ARG A 7 -23.05 45.74 34.18
C ARG A 7 -22.80 44.29 34.57
N ALA A 8 -23.81 43.42 34.49
CA ALA A 8 -23.71 42.02 34.96
C ALA A 8 -23.79 40.96 33.85
N VAL A 9 -23.83 41.36 32.56
CA VAL A 9 -24.00 40.44 31.42
C VAL A 9 -22.86 40.59 30.41
N SER A 10 -21.62 40.76 30.87
CA SER A 10 -20.44 40.75 30.00
C SER A 10 -19.31 39.86 30.52
N HIS A 11 -19.49 39.23 31.69
CA HIS A 11 -18.51 38.33 32.28
C HIS A 11 -18.87 36.85 32.14
N LEU A 12 -20.11 36.50 31.77
CA LEU A 12 -20.53 35.10 31.62
C LEU A 12 -20.13 34.44 30.29
N PHE A 13 -19.68 35.19 29.28
CA PHE A 13 -19.41 34.68 27.93
C PHE A 13 -17.93 34.70 27.53
N ARG A 14 -17.00 34.78 28.48
CA ARG A 14 -15.54 34.78 28.19
C ARG A 14 -14.85 33.42 28.40
N GLY A 15 -15.47 32.50 29.13
CA GLY A 15 -14.83 31.22 29.50
C GLY A 15 -14.95 30.12 28.44
N SER A 16 -16.03 30.10 27.65
CA SER A 16 -16.37 28.95 26.81
C SER A 16 -15.67 28.91 25.45
N TRP A 17 -15.03 30.00 25.01
CA TRP A 17 -14.37 30.08 23.70
C TRP A 17 -13.03 29.31 23.66
N ILE A 18 -12.34 29.21 24.80
CA ILE A 18 -11.03 28.58 24.93
C ILE A 18 -11.16 27.05 24.78
N TYR A 19 -12.25 26.47 25.30
CA TYR A 19 -12.50 25.03 25.22
C TYR A 19 -12.82 24.57 23.79
N ILE A 20 -13.50 25.40 23.00
CA ILE A 20 -13.81 25.09 21.60
C ILE A 20 -12.52 25.07 20.75
N GLN A 21 -11.59 25.99 21.01
CA GLN A 21 -10.26 26.01 20.37
C GLN A 21 -9.40 24.80 20.80
N ALA A 22 -9.45 24.42 22.07
CA ALA A 22 -8.69 23.28 22.59
C ALA A 22 -9.15 21.93 22.00
N ILE A 23 -10.46 21.74 21.78
CA ILE A 23 -11.00 20.54 21.13
C ILE A 23 -10.61 20.46 19.65
N LEU A 24 -10.60 21.60 18.94
CA LEU A 24 -10.12 21.69 17.55
C LEU A 24 -8.62 21.41 17.43
N PHE A 25 -7.81 21.84 18.40
CA PHE A 25 -6.38 21.53 18.44
C PHE A 25 -6.07 20.08 18.84
N LEU A 26 -6.87 19.47 19.73
CA LEU A 26 -6.70 18.09 20.16
C LEU A 26 -7.01 17.09 19.04
N GLY A 27 -7.96 17.41 18.15
CA GLY A 27 -8.26 16.60 16.96
C GLY A 27 -7.18 16.65 15.87
N ALA A 28 -6.34 17.70 15.86
CA ALA A 28 -5.30 17.90 14.84
C ALA A 28 -4.01 17.09 15.08
N LEU A 29 -3.90 16.42 16.22
CA LEU A 29 -2.77 15.54 16.57
C LEU A 29 -3.01 14.07 16.19
N LEU A 30 -4.14 13.74 15.59
CA LEU A 30 -4.35 12.41 15.02
C LEU A 30 -3.40 12.26 13.82
N PRO A 31 -2.41 11.34 13.88
CA PRO A 31 -1.61 11.04 12.71
C PRO A 31 -2.58 10.53 11.65
N HIS A 32 -2.68 11.28 10.56
CA HIS A 32 -3.31 10.78 9.35
C HIS A 32 -2.39 9.64 8.90
N ALA A 33 -2.74 8.40 9.28
CA ALA A 33 -2.20 7.21 8.66
C ALA A 33 -2.64 7.29 7.19
N ALA A 34 -1.86 8.01 6.39
CA ALA A 34 -1.98 8.02 4.96
C ALA A 34 -1.82 6.57 4.54
N GLN A 35 -2.94 5.94 4.20
CA GLN A 35 -2.93 4.64 3.56
C GLN A 35 -2.18 4.86 2.25
N ALA A 36 -0.92 4.42 2.21
CA ALA A 36 -0.23 4.26 0.95
C ALA A 36 -1.02 3.17 0.22
N ILE A 37 -1.94 3.58 -0.65
CA ILE A 37 -2.53 2.68 -1.64
C ILE A 37 -1.38 2.35 -2.58
N GLY A 38 -0.60 1.34 -2.19
CA GLY A 38 0.42 0.78 -3.04
C GLY A 38 -0.25 0.32 -4.32
N ASN A 39 0.27 0.75 -5.46
CA ASN A 39 -0.03 0.15 -6.75
C ASN A 39 0.55 -1.28 -6.76
N GLU A 40 -0.05 -2.17 -5.98
CA GLU A 40 0.20 -3.60 -6.10
C GLU A 40 -0.22 -4.00 -7.51
N PRO A 41 0.66 -4.68 -8.27
CA PRO A 41 0.29 -5.15 -9.59
C PRO A 41 -0.93 -6.08 -9.45
N PRO A 42 -1.95 -5.92 -10.31
CA PRO A 42 -3.17 -6.72 -10.21
C PRO A 42 -2.91 -8.22 -10.39
N TYR A 43 -1.78 -8.57 -11.01
CA TYR A 43 -1.35 -9.93 -11.22
C TYR A 43 0.13 -10.12 -10.87
N VAL A 44 0.41 -11.24 -10.21
CA VAL A 44 1.75 -11.72 -9.92
C VAL A 44 1.93 -13.06 -10.62
N LEU A 45 3.06 -13.25 -11.29
CA LEU A 45 3.42 -14.53 -11.89
C LEU A 45 4.48 -15.20 -11.02
N GLU A 46 4.16 -16.37 -10.49
CA GLU A 46 5.10 -17.19 -9.76
C GLU A 46 5.56 -18.35 -10.64
N ILE A 47 6.86 -18.42 -10.92
CA ILE A 47 7.45 -19.47 -11.74
C ILE A 47 8.28 -20.37 -10.82
N LEU A 48 7.77 -21.59 -10.60
CA LEU A 48 8.43 -22.59 -9.78
C LEU A 48 9.31 -23.46 -10.68
N LYS A 49 10.62 -23.21 -10.65
CA LYS A 49 11.61 -23.88 -11.50
C LYS A 49 11.66 -25.39 -11.29
N HIS A 50 11.56 -25.85 -10.05
CA HIS A 50 11.64 -27.28 -9.72
C HIS A 50 10.42 -28.06 -10.21
N SER A 51 9.22 -27.51 -10.02
CA SER A 51 7.96 -28.15 -10.45
C SER A 51 7.59 -27.85 -11.90
N GLN A 52 8.33 -26.98 -12.59
CA GLN A 52 8.07 -26.60 -13.98
C GLN A 52 6.66 -26.02 -14.17
N THR A 53 6.21 -25.23 -13.19
CA THR A 53 4.87 -24.63 -13.17
C THR A 53 4.94 -23.11 -13.13
N LEU A 54 4.00 -22.47 -13.82
CA LEU A 54 3.75 -21.04 -13.74
C LEU A 54 2.35 -20.83 -13.15
N ASN A 55 2.29 -20.16 -12.00
CA ASN A 55 1.05 -19.75 -11.36
C ASN A 55 0.77 -18.29 -11.68
N VAL A 56 -0.47 -17.99 -12.05
CA VAL A 56 -1.01 -16.63 -12.17
C VAL A 56 -1.77 -16.34 -10.90
N LEU A 57 -1.30 -15.37 -10.12
CA LEU A 57 -1.91 -14.98 -8.86
C LEU A 57 -2.59 -13.62 -8.97
N ARG A 58 -3.76 -13.48 -8.32
CA ARG A 58 -4.42 -12.20 -8.03
C ARG A 58 -4.51 -12.04 -6.53
N GLY A 59 -3.65 -11.21 -5.94
CA GLY A 59 -3.44 -11.19 -4.49
C GLY A 59 -2.96 -12.56 -4.00
N ASP A 60 -3.63 -13.12 -3.00
CA ASP A 60 -3.27 -14.42 -2.40
C ASP A 60 -3.90 -15.64 -3.11
N HIS A 61 -4.61 -15.42 -4.23
CA HIS A 61 -5.34 -16.47 -4.93
C HIS A 61 -4.68 -16.88 -6.25
N VAL A 62 -4.48 -18.18 -6.46
CA VAL A 62 -4.03 -18.73 -7.75
C VAL A 62 -5.22 -18.82 -8.71
N GLU A 63 -5.26 -17.95 -9.72
CA GLU A 63 -6.29 -17.99 -10.76
C GLU A 63 -6.07 -19.11 -11.77
N ARG A 64 -4.80 -19.40 -12.08
CA ARG A 64 -4.45 -20.41 -13.08
C ARG A 64 -3.04 -20.95 -12.89
N THR A 65 -2.87 -22.22 -13.22
CA THR A 65 -1.57 -22.88 -13.29
C THR A 65 -1.33 -23.40 -14.70
N PHE A 66 -0.12 -23.18 -15.20
CA PHE A 66 0.35 -23.69 -16.49
C PHE A 66 1.60 -24.54 -16.30
N TYR A 67 1.75 -25.58 -17.11
CA TYR A 67 3.01 -26.30 -17.24
C TYR A 67 3.94 -25.54 -18.19
N VAL A 68 5.17 -25.26 -17.73
CA VAL A 68 6.16 -24.47 -18.47
C VAL A 68 7.50 -25.18 -18.50
N SER A 69 8.19 -25.14 -19.64
CA SER A 69 9.58 -25.60 -19.71
C SER A 69 10.50 -24.50 -19.19
N VAL A 70 11.19 -24.75 -18.07
CA VAL A 70 12.34 -23.93 -17.65
C VAL A 70 13.61 -24.42 -18.34
N GLY A 71 14.54 -23.52 -18.66
CA GLY A 71 15.71 -23.84 -19.47
C GLY A 71 16.52 -25.04 -18.93
N ARG A 72 17.13 -25.82 -19.83
CA ARG A 72 17.85 -27.09 -19.52
C ARG A 72 19.02 -26.95 -18.53
N GLY A 73 19.37 -25.75 -18.10
CA GLY A 73 20.57 -25.47 -17.29
C GLY A 73 20.55 -26.05 -15.86
N GLY A 74 19.45 -26.64 -15.41
CA GLY A 74 19.34 -27.25 -14.08
C GLY A 74 19.12 -26.22 -12.97
N ASP A 75 19.39 -26.62 -11.73
CA ASP A 75 19.29 -25.76 -10.56
C ASP A 75 20.41 -24.71 -10.54
N GLY A 76 20.06 -23.46 -10.23
CA GLY A 76 21.02 -22.35 -10.14
C GLY A 76 20.58 -21.08 -10.85
N ASP A 77 21.31 -20.00 -10.59
CA ASP A 77 21.03 -18.67 -11.13
C ASP A 77 21.82 -18.41 -12.42
N LYS A 78 21.15 -17.74 -13.37
CA LYS A 78 21.80 -17.27 -14.59
C LYS A 78 22.84 -16.21 -14.24
N ARG A 79 24.13 -16.50 -14.49
CA ARG A 79 25.24 -15.56 -14.23
C ARG A 79 25.74 -14.87 -15.49
N LYS A 80 25.55 -15.48 -16.67
CA LYS A 80 26.00 -14.96 -17.96
C LYS A 80 24.98 -15.22 -19.07
N LEU A 81 25.10 -14.43 -20.14
CA LEU A 81 24.33 -14.65 -21.37
C LEU A 81 24.76 -15.99 -22.00
N GLY A 82 23.79 -16.82 -22.37
CA GLY A 82 24.05 -18.13 -22.97
C GLY A 82 24.06 -19.31 -22.00
N ASP A 83 23.97 -19.08 -20.68
CA ASP A 83 23.97 -20.17 -19.66
C ASP A 83 22.71 -21.06 -19.69
N LYS A 84 21.72 -20.76 -20.54
CA LYS A 84 20.45 -21.49 -20.68
C LYS A 84 19.66 -21.68 -19.37
N LEU A 85 20.00 -20.91 -18.34
CA LEU A 85 19.32 -20.88 -17.04
C LEU A 85 18.21 -19.83 -17.03
N THR A 86 17.08 -20.17 -16.40
CA THR A 86 16.05 -19.19 -16.04
C THR A 86 16.54 -18.43 -14.79
N PRO A 87 16.65 -17.09 -14.84
CA PRO A 87 17.04 -16.28 -13.68
C PRO A 87 16.08 -16.49 -12.50
N THR A 88 16.59 -16.44 -11.28
CA THR A 88 15.77 -16.46 -10.06
C THR A 88 15.70 -15.05 -9.49
N GLY A 89 14.50 -14.61 -9.11
CA GLY A 89 14.29 -13.28 -8.55
C GLY A 89 12.92 -12.71 -8.92
N VAL A 90 12.69 -11.46 -8.48
CA VAL A 90 11.48 -10.71 -8.80
C VAL A 90 11.75 -9.87 -10.04
N TYR A 91 10.89 -10.03 -11.04
CA TYR A 91 10.98 -9.32 -12.31
C TYR A 91 9.67 -8.62 -12.64
N ARG A 92 9.76 -7.53 -13.40
CA ARG A 92 8.61 -6.83 -13.95
C ARG A 92 8.52 -7.12 -15.44
N ILE A 93 7.36 -7.57 -15.90
CA ILE A 93 7.04 -7.63 -17.34
C ILE A 93 6.89 -6.19 -17.81
N VAL A 94 7.69 -5.79 -18.79
CA VAL A 94 7.71 -4.42 -19.31
C VAL A 94 7.03 -4.32 -20.67
N ASP A 95 6.90 -5.43 -21.40
CA ASP A 95 6.37 -5.46 -22.75
C ASP A 95 5.91 -6.87 -23.16
N PHE A 96 5.09 -6.94 -24.21
CA PHE A 96 4.69 -8.17 -24.87
C PHE A 96 5.22 -8.16 -26.31
N ASN A 97 5.80 -9.29 -26.73
CA ASN A 97 6.20 -9.44 -28.12
C ASN A 97 5.02 -10.04 -28.89
N ASP A 98 4.28 -9.19 -29.60
CA ASP A 98 3.23 -9.59 -30.55
C ASP A 98 3.79 -10.26 -31.82
#